data_AF-A0A418M6H1-F1
#
_entry.id   AF-A0A418M6H1-F1
#
_cell.length_a   1.000
_cell.length_b   1.000
_cell.length_c   1.000
_cell.angle_alpha   90.00
_cell.angle_beta   90.00
_cell.angle_gamma   90.00
#
_symmetry.space_group_name_H-M   'P 1'
#
loop_
_entity.id
_entity.type
_entity.pdbx_description
1 polymer ?
#
loop_
_entity_poly.entity_id
_entity_poly.type
_entity_poly.pdbx_seq_one_letter_code
_entity_poly.pdbx_strand_id
1 'polypeptide(L)'
;MSNKVNNALKGRIARLFALKSEIALKEAELEKLNKELKAEFDRMAGQNKFVNGRLELPGLAKVSVKLNPPKLIWANDAENLTPEDREGVALLLDDRFTKVDVNVPEIMKAIDRGDNKLSALLTEKGIKVVQGSRYEVKPV
;
A
#
# COMPACT_ATOMS: atom_id res chain seq x y z
N MET A 1 -36.65 13.57 31.51
CA MET A 1 -37.45 12.71 30.61
C MET A 1 -36.51 11.70 29.97
N SER A 2 -36.64 10.41 30.33
CA SER A 2 -35.82 9.35 29.73
C SER A 2 -36.50 8.86 28.45
N ASN A 3 -35.89 9.13 27.29
CA ASN A 3 -36.35 8.58 26.02
C ASN A 3 -36.13 7.06 26.06
N LYS A 4 -37.18 6.31 26.40
CA LYS A 4 -37.18 4.85 26.37
C LYS A 4 -36.97 4.39 24.92
N VAL A 5 -35.72 4.11 24.57
CA VAL A 5 -35.34 3.45 23.32
C VAL A 5 -36.11 2.13 23.23
N ASN A 6 -36.99 1.99 22.24
CA ASN A 6 -37.81 0.78 22.10
C ASN A 6 -36.92 -0.46 21.81
N ASN A 7 -37.40 -1.65 22.18
CA ASN A 7 -36.62 -2.89 22.07
C ASN A 7 -36.22 -3.23 20.62
N ALA A 8 -37.01 -2.84 19.63
CA ALA A 8 -36.66 -3.05 18.22
C ALA A 8 -35.47 -2.20 17.78
N LEU A 9 -35.37 -0.94 18.26
CA LEU A 9 -34.22 -0.08 18.00
C LEU A 9 -32.95 -0.62 18.67
N LYS A 10 -33.05 -1.11 19.91
CA LYS A 10 -31.93 -1.79 20.60
C LYS A 10 -31.44 -3.02 19.83
N GLY A 11 -32.36 -3.86 19.35
CA GLY A 11 -32.03 -5.04 18.55
C GLY A 11 -31.33 -4.69 17.23
N ARG A 12 -31.79 -3.63 16.53
CA ARG A 12 -31.16 -3.14 15.30
C ARG A 12 -29.75 -2.60 15.55
N ILE A 13 -29.54 -1.84 16.62
CA ILE A 13 -28.21 -1.33 17.01
C ILE A 13 -27.27 -2.47 17.36
N ALA A 14 -27.73 -3.47 18.14
CA ALA A 14 -26.92 -4.64 18.47
C ALA A 14 -26.49 -5.41 17.21
N ARG A 15 -27.40 -5.61 16.25
CA ARG A 15 -27.09 -6.26 14.97
C ARG A 15 -26.10 -5.45 14.14
N LEU A 16 -26.20 -4.12 14.12
CA LEU A 16 -25.23 -3.24 13.45
C LEU A 16 -23.81 -3.42 14.03
N PHE A 17 -23.68 -3.44 15.35
CA PHE A 17 -22.37 -3.63 15.99
C PHE A 17 -21.80 -5.03 15.78
N ALA A 18 -22.64 -6.06 15.79
CA ALA A 18 -22.21 -7.43 15.46
C ALA A 18 -21.66 -7.50 14.03
N LEU A 19 -22.37 -6.95 13.05
CA LEU A 19 -21.91 -6.90 11.66
C LEU A 19 -20.61 -6.09 11.50
N LYS A 20 -20.48 -4.95 12.20
CA LYS A 20 -19.23 -4.18 12.20
C LYS A 20 -18.05 -4.98 12.76
N SER A 21 -18.28 -5.78 13.80
CA SER A 21 -17.26 -6.67 14.36
C SER A 21 -16.85 -7.76 13.38
N GLU A 22 -17.82 -8.39 12.69
CA GLU A 22 -17.54 -9.38 11.64
C GLU A 22 -16.75 -8.79 10.48
N ILE A 23 -17.09 -7.58 10.03
CA ILE A 23 -16.32 -6.86 8.99
C ILE A 23 -14.88 -6.63 9.46
N ALA A 24 -14.68 -6.13 10.68
CA ALA A 24 -13.34 -5.88 11.20
C ALA A 24 -12.49 -7.16 11.30
N LEU A 25 -13.11 -8.29 11.67
CA LEU A 25 -12.45 -9.60 11.67
C LEU A 25 -12.04 -10.02 10.27
N LYS A 26 -12.92 -9.83 9.28
CA LYS A 26 -12.64 -10.16 7.87
C LYS A 26 -11.60 -9.24 7.24
N GLU A 27 -11.59 -7.96 7.59
CA GLU A 27 -10.54 -7.02 7.18
C GLU A 27 -9.18 -7.43 7.77
N ALA A 28 -9.13 -7.83 9.04
CA ALA A 28 -7.91 -8.32 9.66
C ALA A 28 -7.40 -9.63 9.03
N GLU A 29 -8.31 -10.55 8.69
CA GLU A 29 -7.99 -11.79 7.98
C GLU A 29 -7.41 -11.50 6.58
N LEU A 30 -8.03 -10.56 5.84
CA LEU A 30 -7.55 -10.11 4.54
C LEU A 30 -6.16 -9.47 4.61
N GLU A 31 -5.94 -8.59 5.59
CA GLU A 31 -4.65 -7.93 5.80
C GLU A 31 -3.55 -8.94 6.13
N LYS A 32 -3.87 -9.94 6.97
CA LYS A 32 -2.95 -11.03 7.28
C LYS A 32 -2.59 -11.83 6.02
N LEU A 33 -3.58 -12.20 5.22
CA LEU A 33 -3.36 -12.95 3.98
C LEU A 33 -2.52 -12.15 2.97
N ASN A 34 -2.76 -10.84 2.85
CA ASN A 34 -1.95 -9.96 1.99
C ASN A 34 -0.48 -9.93 2.43
N LYS A 35 -0.20 -9.91 3.74
CA LYS A 35 1.17 -9.97 4.27
C LYS A 35 1.85 -11.30 3.95
N GLU A 36 1.14 -12.42 4.12
CA GLU A 36 1.64 -13.76 3.81
C GLU A 36 1.95 -13.91 2.31
N LEU A 37 1.03 -13.49 1.44
CA LEU A 37 1.24 -13.50 -0.02
C LEU A 37 2.41 -12.61 -0.42
N LYS A 38 2.55 -11.42 0.16
CA LYS A 38 3.68 -10.53 -0.10
C LYS A 38 5.01 -11.20 0.27
N ALA A 39 5.10 -11.83 1.43
CA ALA A 39 6.30 -12.53 1.87
C ALA A 39 6.67 -13.68 0.92
N GLU A 40 5.67 -14.42 0.44
CA GLU A 40 5.88 -15.54 -0.48
C GLU A 40 6.34 -15.06 -1.86
N PHE A 41 5.72 -14.01 -2.41
CA PHE A 41 6.17 -13.40 -3.65
C PHE A 41 7.57 -12.78 -3.54
N ASP A 42 7.90 -12.15 -2.40
CA ASP A 42 9.25 -11.65 -2.13
C ASP A 42 10.28 -12.78 -2.07
N ARG A 43 9.92 -13.93 -1.48
CA ARG A 43 10.77 -15.14 -1.47
C ARG A 43 10.97 -15.70 -2.87
N MET A 44 9.93 -15.76 -3.68
CA MET A 44 10.02 -16.19 -5.09
C MET A 44 10.89 -15.24 -5.91
N ALA A 45 10.72 -13.93 -5.74
CA ALA A 45 11.53 -12.90 -6.38
C ALA A 45 13.02 -13.03 -6.05
N GLY A 46 13.35 -13.27 -4.78
CA GLY A 46 14.74 -13.48 -4.33
C GLY A 46 15.40 -14.73 -4.91
N GLN A 47 14.62 -15.70 -5.39
CA GLN A 47 15.11 -16.90 -6.07
C GLN A 47 15.18 -16.76 -7.60
N ASN A 48 15.04 -15.53 -8.14
CA ASN A 48 14.86 -15.26 -9.58
C ASN A 48 13.67 -16.02 -10.19
N LYS A 49 12.66 -16.37 -9.39
CA LYS A 49 11.42 -16.99 -9.87
C LYS A 49 10.37 -15.92 -10.13
N PHE A 50 9.44 -16.25 -11.02
CA PHE A 50 8.30 -15.44 -11.48
C PHE A 50 7.71 -14.49 -10.41
N VAL A 51 7.64 -13.20 -10.74
CA VAL A 51 7.16 -12.12 -9.83
C VAL A 51 6.07 -11.26 -10.48
N ASN A 52 5.93 -11.33 -11.81
CA ASN A 52 5.03 -10.48 -12.58
C ASN A 52 4.52 -11.26 -13.79
N GLY A 53 3.20 -11.27 -14.01
CA GLY A 53 2.56 -11.94 -15.14
C GLY A 53 1.32 -12.73 -14.73
N ARG A 54 0.96 -13.73 -15.54
CA ARG A 54 -0.17 -14.63 -15.28
C ARG A 54 0.28 -15.90 -14.56
N LEU A 55 -0.35 -16.21 -13.44
CA LEU A 55 -0.18 -17.46 -12.71
C LEU A 55 -1.44 -18.31 -12.91
N GLU A 56 -1.26 -19.54 -13.38
CA GLU A 56 -2.34 -20.52 -13.42
C GLU A 56 -2.39 -21.24 -12.08
N LEU A 57 -3.53 -21.15 -11.41
CA LEU A 57 -3.77 -21.86 -10.14
C LEU A 57 -4.60 -23.11 -10.44
N PRO A 58 -4.11 -24.33 -10.15
CA PRO A 58 -4.92 -25.54 -10.35
C PRO A 58 -6.22 -25.47 -9.55
N GLY A 59 -7.38 -25.55 -10.23
CA GLY A 59 -8.70 -25.49 -9.61
C GLY A 59 -9.21 -24.08 -9.24
N LEU A 60 -8.44 -23.04 -9.53
CA LEU A 60 -8.80 -21.62 -9.37
C LEU A 60 -8.60 -20.91 -10.71
N ALA A 61 -9.31 -19.81 -10.94
CA ALA A 61 -9.13 -19.01 -12.16
C ALA A 61 -7.67 -18.56 -12.33
N LYS A 62 -7.28 -18.19 -13.55
CA LYS A 62 -5.98 -17.56 -13.80
C LYS A 62 -5.93 -16.25 -13.02
N VAL A 63 -4.82 -15.98 -12.34
CA VAL A 63 -4.60 -14.73 -11.62
C VAL A 63 -3.46 -13.95 -12.27
N SER A 64 -3.65 -12.64 -12.40
CA SER A 64 -2.59 -11.72 -12.77
C SER A 64 -1.94 -11.20 -11.50
N VAL A 65 -0.63 -11.40 -11.36
CA VAL A 65 0.18 -10.81 -10.29
C VAL A 65 0.97 -9.66 -10.90
N LYS A 66 0.76 -8.43 -10.40
CA LYS A 66 1.47 -7.23 -10.86
C LYS A 66 2.24 -6.59 -9.72
N LEU A 67 3.50 -6.23 -9.98
CA LEU A 67 4.28 -5.42 -9.06
C LEU A 67 3.79 -3.97 -9.13
N ASN A 68 3.37 -3.42 -8.00
CA ASN A 68 3.00 -2.02 -7.90
C ASN A 68 4.25 -1.19 -7.59
N PRO A 69 4.63 -0.22 -8.45
CA PRO A 69 5.74 0.66 -8.15
C PRO A 69 5.39 1.56 -6.96
N PRO A 70 6.36 1.91 -6.10
CA PRO A 70 6.17 2.97 -5.12
C PRO A 70 5.95 4.31 -5.80
N LYS A 71 5.29 5.22 -5.09
CA LYS A 71 4.91 6.55 -5.56
C LYS A 71 5.29 7.61 -4.53
N LEU A 72 5.54 8.81 -5.01
CA LEU A 72 5.59 10.00 -4.17
C LEU A 72 4.19 10.63 -4.16
N ILE A 73 3.70 10.92 -2.96
CA ILE A 73 2.45 11.63 -2.74
C ILE A 73 2.68 12.84 -1.83
N TRP A 74 1.80 13.82 -1.96
CA TRP A 74 1.71 14.91 -1.01
C TRP A 74 1.12 14.40 0.31
N ALA A 75 1.69 14.84 1.43
CA ALA A 75 1.33 14.34 2.76
C ALA A 75 -0.02 14.87 3.28
N ASN A 76 -0.48 16.00 2.73
CA ASN A 76 -1.68 16.75 3.12
C ASN A 76 -2.95 16.18 2.48
N ASP A 77 -2.93 15.86 1.18
CA ASP A 77 -4.10 15.44 0.39
C ASP A 77 -3.97 14.03 -0.22
N ALA A 78 -2.81 13.39 -0.08
CA ALA A 78 -2.48 12.10 -0.66
C ALA A 78 -2.53 12.05 -2.20
N GLU A 79 -2.51 13.20 -2.86
CA GLU A 79 -2.40 13.27 -4.31
C GLU A 79 -1.00 12.89 -4.80
N ASN A 80 -0.92 12.35 -6.00
CA ASN A 80 0.39 12.03 -6.60
C ASN A 80 1.08 13.33 -7.00
N LEU A 81 2.40 13.40 -6.79
CA LEU A 81 3.19 14.52 -7.30
C LEU A 81 3.07 14.60 -8.83
N THR A 82 2.80 15.81 -9.33
CA THR A 82 2.81 16.14 -10.76
C THR A 82 4.22 16.00 -11.34
N PRO A 83 4.39 15.93 -12.67
CA PRO A 83 5.71 15.96 -13.29
C PRO A 83 6.56 17.16 -12.84
N GLU A 84 5.95 18.34 -12.75
CA GLU A 84 6.60 19.58 -12.34
C GLU A 84 7.03 19.52 -10.86
N ASP A 85 6.19 18.97 -9.98
CA ASP A 85 6.54 18.75 -8.58
C ASP A 85 7.74 17.80 -8.46
N ARG A 86 7.77 16.75 -9.28
CA ARG A 86 8.87 15.77 -9.27
C ARG A 86 10.18 16.38 -9.74
N GLU A 87 10.16 17.25 -10.74
CA GLU A 87 11.35 18.00 -11.14
C GLU A 87 11.86 18.88 -10.00
N GLY A 88 10.97 19.58 -9.29
CA GLY A 88 11.32 20.37 -8.11
C GLY A 88 11.94 19.51 -6.99
N VAL A 89 11.41 18.32 -6.76
CA VAL A 89 11.97 17.35 -5.79
C VAL A 89 13.30 16.80 -6.27
N ALA A 90 13.47 16.53 -7.56
CA ALA A 90 14.71 16.01 -8.13
C ALA A 90 15.90 16.93 -7.84
N LEU A 91 15.70 18.25 -7.86
CA LEU A 91 16.74 19.23 -7.53
C LEU A 91 17.22 19.17 -6.07
N LEU A 92 16.44 18.55 -5.18
CA LEU A 92 16.75 18.42 -3.75
C LEU A 92 17.38 17.07 -3.40
N LEU A 93 17.37 16.12 -4.34
CA LEU A 93 17.83 14.75 -4.14
C LEU A 93 19.23 14.55 -4.71
N ASP A 94 20.01 13.69 -4.07
CA ASP A 94 21.29 13.24 -4.60
C ASP A 94 21.13 12.56 -5.97
N ASP A 95 22.12 12.70 -6.87
CA ASP A 95 22.18 12.13 -8.23
C ASP A 95 21.83 10.63 -8.29
N ARG A 96 22.10 9.89 -7.21
CA ARG A 96 21.76 8.46 -7.11
C ARG A 96 20.26 8.20 -7.20
N PHE A 97 19.43 9.20 -6.92
CA PHE A 97 17.97 9.16 -6.96
C PHE A 97 17.38 9.86 -8.19
N THR A 98 18.19 10.48 -9.06
CA THR A 98 17.72 11.42 -10.09
C THR A 98 18.45 11.24 -11.43
N LYS A 99 18.47 10.00 -11.95
CA LYS A 99 19.19 9.68 -13.20
C LYS A 99 18.59 10.34 -14.46
N VAL A 100 17.27 10.35 -14.58
CA VAL A 100 16.49 10.91 -15.72
C VAL A 100 15.20 11.52 -15.18
N ASP A 101 14.60 10.81 -14.22
CA ASP A 101 13.51 11.25 -13.35
C ASP A 101 13.83 10.74 -11.93
N VAL A 102 13.02 11.15 -10.97
CA VAL A 102 13.06 10.68 -9.59
C VAL A 102 12.86 9.17 -9.53
N ASN A 103 13.89 8.46 -9.08
CA ASN A 103 13.90 7.02 -8.91
C ASN A 103 13.24 6.62 -7.59
N VAL A 104 11.91 6.70 -7.55
CA VAL A 104 11.10 6.38 -6.37
C VAL A 104 11.38 4.98 -5.79
N PRO A 105 11.61 3.92 -6.59
CA PRO A 105 12.03 2.62 -6.07
C PRO A 105 13.33 2.65 -5.25
N GLU A 106 14.33 3.44 -5.67
CA GLU A 106 15.59 3.55 -4.95
C GLU A 106 15.45 4.42 -3.69
N ILE A 107 14.63 5.48 -3.76
CA ILE A 107 14.26 6.29 -2.59
C ILE A 107 13.60 5.41 -1.52
N MET A 108 12.61 4.59 -1.90
CA MET A 108 11.94 3.69 -0.98
C MET A 108 12.93 2.71 -0.33
N LYS A 109 13.80 2.08 -1.12
CA LYS A 109 14.85 1.19 -0.59
C LYS A 109 15.80 1.90 0.37
N ALA A 110 16.17 3.14 0.10
CA ALA A 110 17.06 3.90 0.97
C ALA A 110 16.39 4.20 2.31
N ILE A 111 15.11 4.60 2.31
CA ILE A 111 14.32 4.82 3.52
C ILE A 111 14.16 3.51 4.31
N ASP A 112 13.82 2.40 3.64
CA ASP A 112 13.68 1.09 4.27
C ASP A 112 15.01 0.60 4.89
N ARG A 113 16.16 1.04 4.36
CA ARG A 113 17.49 0.77 4.90
C ARG A 113 17.91 1.76 6.01
N GLY A 114 17.06 2.71 6.38
CA GLY A 114 17.30 3.66 7.47
C GLY A 114 17.96 4.97 7.06
N ASP A 115 17.79 5.42 5.81
CA ASP A 115 18.26 6.75 5.39
C ASP A 115 17.41 7.88 6.00
N ASN A 116 17.77 8.25 7.23
CA ASN A 116 17.07 9.27 8.02
C ASN A 116 17.17 10.66 7.41
N LYS A 117 18.24 10.97 6.66
CA LYS A 117 18.41 12.28 6.02
C LYS A 117 17.40 12.46 4.90
N LEU A 118 17.27 11.45 4.04
CA LEU A 118 16.28 11.44 2.97
C LEU A 118 14.85 11.46 3.53
N SER A 119 14.59 10.65 4.56
CA SER A 119 13.28 10.63 5.21
C SER A 119 12.91 12.00 5.82
N ALA A 120 13.86 12.67 6.46
CA ALA A 120 13.64 13.99 7.03
C ALA A 120 13.39 15.05 5.95
N LEU A 121 14.17 15.03 4.86
CA LEU A 121 14.02 15.94 3.72
C LEU A 121 12.62 15.83 3.11
N LEU A 122 12.17 14.61 2.79
CA LEU A 122 10.84 14.40 2.20
C LEU A 122 9.74 14.85 3.17
N THR A 123 9.89 14.57 4.46
CA THR A 123 8.93 15.00 5.48
C THR A 123 8.86 16.53 5.61
N GLU A 124 10.00 17.22 5.59
CA GLU A 124 10.09 18.68 5.60
C GLU A 124 9.37 19.30 4.39
N LYS A 125 9.49 18.66 3.22
CA LYS A 125 8.79 19.08 1.99
C LYS A 125 7.34 18.61 1.92
N GLY A 126 6.82 17.96 2.96
CA GLY A 126 5.45 17.47 2.98
C GLY A 126 5.19 16.34 1.97
N ILE A 127 6.20 15.54 1.66
CA ILE A 127 6.12 14.43 0.69
C ILE A 127 6.26 13.10 1.44
N LYS A 128 5.48 12.11 1.00
CA LYS A 128 5.59 10.74 1.48
C LYS A 128 5.88 9.80 0.32
N VAL A 129 6.77 8.85 0.57
CA VAL A 129 6.91 7.67 -0.29
C VAL A 129 5.87 6.66 0.18
N VAL A 130 4.97 6.28 -0.71
CA VAL A 130 3.98 5.23 -0.42
C VAL A 130 4.10 4.12 -1.44
N GLN A 131 4.02 2.90 -0.95
CA GLN A 131 3.71 1.74 -1.76
C GLN A 131 2.52 1.10 -1.07
N GLY A 132 1.41 0.92 -1.80
CA GLY A 132 0.31 0.10 -1.32
C GLY A 132 0.74 -1.36 -1.17
N SER A 133 -0.16 -2.32 -1.46
CA SER A 133 0.31 -3.70 -1.62
C SER A 133 1.34 -3.75 -2.75
N ARG A 134 2.55 -4.22 -2.44
CA ARG A 134 3.66 -4.38 -3.40
C ARG A 134 3.26 -5.27 -4.58
N TYR A 135 2.33 -6.19 -4.33
CA TYR A 135 1.75 -7.09 -5.33
C TYR A 135 0.25 -6.88 -5.38
N GLU A 136 -0.27 -6.73 -6.59
CA GLU A 136 -1.70 -6.79 -6.86
C GLU A 136 -2.03 -8.15 -7.49
N VAL A 137 -2.98 -8.87 -6.91
CA VAL A 137 -3.49 -10.14 -7.43
C VAL A 137 -4.92 -9.93 -7.90
N LYS A 138 -5.17 -10.11 -9.21
CA LYS A 138 -6.49 -9.95 -9.82
C LYS A 138 -6.90 -11.21 -10.58
N PRO A 139 -8.19 -11.60 -10.57
CA PRO A 139 -8.71 -12.56 -11.53
C PRO A 139 -8.47 -12.07 -12.96
N VAL A 140 -8.16 -13.00 -13.87
CA VAL A 140 -8.07 -12.77 -15.32
C VAL A 140 -9.38 -13.16 -16.00
#